data_AF-A0A496YNM8-F1
#
_entry.id   AF-A0A496YNM8-F1
#
_cell.length_a   1.000
_cell.length_b   1.000
_cell.length_c   1.000
_cell.angle_alpha   90.00
_cell.angle_beta   90.00
_cell.angle_gamma   90.00
#
_symmetry.space_group_name_H-M   'P 1'
#
loop_
_entity.id
_entity.type
_entity.pdbx_description
1 polymer ?
#
loop_
_entity_poly.entity_id
_entity_poly.type
_entity_poly.pdbx_seq_one_letter_code
_entity_poly.pdbx_strand_id
1 'polypeptide(L)'
;LIFSGVALIVLLNYFMKLKVGKAMRAVAENQEVAGLQGINVGNIFIITMALGCGLAGVSGALIAPVLGATAGMGHTIFVKILLVIIIGGMGSMPGALLAAFLIGLVESFGYQLVGALNELALLCLMMPLLFFRPGGILGKPLSIPE
;
A
#
# COMPACT_ATOMS: atom_id res chain seq x y z
N LEU A 1 -1.00 -13.31 -12.08
CA LEU A 1 -1.07 -11.95 -11.49
C LEU A 1 -2.48 -11.58 -11.05
N ILE A 2 -3.48 -11.60 -11.94
CA ILE A 2 -4.86 -11.18 -11.62
C ILE A 2 -5.49 -12.04 -10.51
N PHE A 3 -5.42 -13.38 -10.61
CA PHE A 3 -5.92 -14.29 -9.55
C PHE A 3 -5.22 -14.08 -8.20
N SER A 4 -3.91 -13.81 -8.20
CA SER A 4 -3.14 -13.55 -6.98
C SER A 4 -3.55 -12.22 -6.34
N GLY A 5 -3.73 -11.15 -7.13
CA GLY A 5 -4.19 -9.85 -6.63
C GLY A 5 -5.61 -9.91 -6.06
N VAL A 6 -6.53 -10.60 -6.73
CA VAL A 6 -7.89 -10.80 -6.22
C VAL A 6 -7.88 -11.63 -4.93
N ALA A 7 -7.10 -12.71 -4.88
CA ALA A 7 -6.96 -13.50 -3.65
C ALA A 7 -6.41 -12.68 -2.49
N LEU A 8 -5.45 -11.79 -2.75
CA LEU A 8 -4.83 -10.92 -1.73
C LEU A 8 -5.83 -9.87 -1.22
N ILE A 9 -6.63 -9.27 -2.10
CA ILE A 9 -7.72 -8.36 -1.72
C ILE A 9 -8.75 -9.08 -0.83
N VAL A 10 -9.15 -10.30 -1.19
CA VAL A 10 -10.13 -11.10 -0.42
C VAL A 10 -9.56 -11.51 0.93
N LEU A 11 -8.32 -11.97 0.97
CA LEU A 11 -7.62 -12.35 2.20
C LEU A 11 -7.52 -11.17 3.17
N LEU A 12 -7.17 -9.98 2.66
CA LEU A 12 -7.03 -8.78 3.47
C LEU A 12 -8.39 -8.32 4.03
N ASN A 13 -9.44 -8.39 3.21
CA ASN A 13 -10.80 -8.07 3.65
C ASN A 13 -11.29 -9.03 4.74
N TYR A 14 -10.91 -10.31 4.64
CA TYR A 14 -11.18 -11.30 5.69
C TYR A 14 -10.37 -11.03 6.97
N PHE A 15 -9.09 -10.69 6.83
CA PHE A 15 -8.20 -10.36 7.95
C PHE A 15 -8.69 -9.12 8.72
N MET A 16 -9.21 -8.12 8.00
CA MET A 16 -9.81 -6.92 8.59
C MET A 16 -11.08 -7.20 9.39
N LYS A 17 -11.77 -8.33 9.15
CA LYS A 17 -12.92 -8.77 9.95
C LYS A 17 -12.50 -9.52 11.23
N LEU A 18 -11.25 -9.95 11.34
CA LEU A 18 -10.72 -10.67 12.49
C LEU A 18 -10.61 -9.74 13.71
N LYS A 19 -10.58 -10.31 14.93
CA LYS A 19 -10.48 -9.53 16.19
C LYS A 19 -9.28 -8.56 16.19
N VAL A 20 -8.14 -9.02 15.67
CA VAL A 20 -6.92 -8.21 15.52
C VAL A 20 -7.14 -7.06 14.52
N GLY A 21 -7.76 -7.34 13.36
CA GLY A 21 -8.11 -6.34 12.35
C GLY A 21 -9.06 -5.25 12.87
N LYS A 22 -10.09 -5.65 13.62
CA LYS A 22 -11.01 -4.70 14.27
C LYS A 22 -10.29 -3.83 15.30
N ALA A 23 -9.41 -4.43 16.10
CA ALA A 23 -8.69 -3.70 17.13
C ALA A 23 -7.64 -2.74 16.53
N MET A 24 -6.97 -3.11 15.42
CA MET A 24 -6.12 -2.20 14.65
C MET A 24 -6.89 -0.99 14.13
N ARG A 25 -8.11 -1.18 13.61
CA ARG A 25 -8.96 -0.05 13.16
C ARG A 25 -9.40 0.85 14.31
N ALA A 26 -9.75 0.28 15.46
CA ALA A 26 -10.11 1.05 16.64
C ALA A 26 -8.95 1.92 17.14
N VAL A 27 -7.74 1.35 17.21
CA VAL A 27 -6.52 2.08 17.59
C VAL A 27 -6.15 3.15 16.57
N ALA A 28 -6.38 2.91 15.27
CA ALA A 28 -6.12 3.88 14.21
C ALA A 28 -7.06 5.10 14.24
N GLU A 29 -8.24 4.96 14.84
CA GLU A 29 -9.23 6.02 14.94
C GLU A 29 -9.02 6.87 16.20
N ASN A 30 -8.86 6.23 17.37
CA ASN A 30 -8.44 6.91 18.58
C ASN A 30 -7.78 5.93 19.56
N GLN A 31 -6.49 6.13 19.80
CA GLN A 31 -5.68 5.25 20.66
C GLN A 31 -6.13 5.29 22.13
N GLU A 32 -6.53 6.47 22.63
CA GLU A 32 -6.99 6.64 24.02
C GLU A 32 -8.33 5.94 24.25
N VAL A 33 -9.29 6.16 23.36
CA VAL A 33 -10.62 5.51 23.43
C VAL A 33 -10.49 4.00 23.28
N ALA A 34 -9.61 3.52 22.40
CA ALA A 34 -9.34 2.08 22.27
C ALA A 34 -8.75 1.49 23.56
N GLY A 35 -7.82 2.19 24.22
CA GLY A 35 -7.25 1.79 25.50
C GLY A 35 -8.30 1.67 26.62
N LEU A 36 -9.25 2.61 26.67
CA LEU A 36 -10.36 2.59 27.63
C LEU A 36 -11.31 1.40 27.42
N GLN A 37 -11.40 0.86 26.20
CA GLN A 37 -12.20 -0.33 25.87
C GLN A 37 -11.48 -1.66 26.22
N GLY A 38 -10.35 -1.59 26.94
CA GLY A 38 -9.57 -2.76 27.34
C GLY A 38 -8.66 -3.30 26.24
N ILE A 39 -8.45 -2.56 25.15
CA ILE A 39 -7.52 -2.92 24.08
C ILE A 39 -6.10 -2.54 24.51
N ASN A 40 -5.18 -3.50 24.55
CA ASN A 40 -3.77 -3.20 24.78
C ASN A 40 -3.15 -2.58 23.52
N VAL A 41 -3.10 -1.24 23.49
CA VAL A 41 -2.56 -0.44 22.38
C VAL A 41 -1.10 -0.82 22.07
N GLY A 42 -0.28 -1.05 23.10
CA GLY A 42 1.12 -1.43 22.93
C GLY A 42 1.30 -2.75 22.18
N ASN A 43 0.53 -3.77 22.53
CA ASN A 43 0.57 -5.05 21.81
C ASN A 43 0.10 -4.92 20.37
N ILE A 44 -0.94 -4.12 20.11
CA ILE A 44 -1.42 -3.88 18.75
C ILE A 44 -0.39 -3.15 17.91
N PHE A 45 0.29 -2.16 18.48
CA PHE A 45 1.36 -1.45 17.80
C PHE A 45 2.49 -2.40 17.38
N ILE A 46 2.96 -3.25 18.30
CA ILE A 46 4.00 -4.25 18.02
C ILE A 46 3.55 -5.22 16.93
N ILE A 47 2.33 -5.75 17.02
CA ILE A 47 1.77 -6.67 16.02
C ILE A 47 1.68 -6.01 14.65
N THR A 48 1.22 -4.76 14.59
CA THR A 48 1.07 -4.01 13.34
C THR A 48 2.43 -3.75 12.70
N MET A 49 3.42 -3.33 13.48
CA MET A 49 4.79 -3.09 13.02
C MET A 49 5.44 -4.40 12.56
N ALA A 50 5.30 -5.48 13.31
CA ALA A 50 5.85 -6.79 12.96
C ALA A 50 5.25 -7.33 11.65
N LEU A 51 3.92 -7.18 11.47
CA LEU A 51 3.25 -7.53 10.22
C LEU A 51 3.74 -6.66 9.04
N GLY A 52 3.82 -5.35 9.23
CA GLY A 52 4.26 -4.42 8.19
C GLY A 52 5.71 -4.69 7.75
N CYS A 53 6.63 -4.78 8.71
CA CYS A 53 8.03 -5.10 8.44
C CYS A 53 8.20 -6.50 7.84
N GLY A 54 7.45 -7.48 8.33
CA GLY A 54 7.47 -8.85 7.80
C GLY A 54 7.04 -8.90 6.33
N LEU A 55 5.93 -8.24 6.00
CA LEU A 55 5.44 -8.16 4.61
C LEU A 55 6.40 -7.38 3.71
N ALA A 56 6.98 -6.28 4.20
CA ALA A 56 7.99 -5.52 3.47
C ALA A 56 9.25 -6.36 3.19
N GLY A 57 9.72 -7.13 4.18
CA GLY A 57 10.86 -8.03 4.05
C GLY A 57 10.62 -9.14 3.01
N VAL A 58 9.46 -9.80 3.07
CA VAL A 58 9.07 -10.84 2.09
C VAL A 58 8.96 -10.25 0.69
N SER A 59 8.35 -9.06 0.55
CA SER A 59 8.24 -8.37 -0.73
C SER A 59 9.62 -8.01 -1.31
N GLY A 60 10.52 -7.49 -0.47
CA GLY A 60 11.88 -7.12 -0.90
C GLY A 60 12.70 -8.35 -1.32
N ALA A 61 12.63 -9.44 -0.55
CA ALA A 61 13.30 -10.69 -0.86
C ALA A 61 12.82 -11.29 -2.20
N LEU A 62 11.54 -11.12 -2.54
CA LEU A 62 10.97 -11.58 -3.80
C LEU A 62 11.41 -10.73 -5.00
N ILE A 63 11.58 -9.41 -4.80
CA ILE A 63 11.96 -8.46 -5.86
C ILE A 63 13.48 -8.47 -6.14
N ALA A 64 14.31 -8.70 -5.12
CA ALA A 64 15.77 -8.69 -5.21
C ALA A 64 16.36 -9.53 -6.37
N PRO A 65 15.96 -10.81 -6.57
CA PRO A 65 16.46 -11.60 -7.69
C PRO A 65 15.89 -11.16 -9.05
N VAL A 66 14.71 -10.51 -9.06
CA VAL A 66 14.04 -10.09 -10.31
C VAL A 66 14.70 -8.86 -10.91
N LEU A 67 15.05 -7.87 -10.09
CA LEU A 67 15.68 -6.63 -10.56
C LEU A 67 17.21 -6.73 -10.65
N GLY A 68 17.81 -7.77 -10.07
CA GLY A 68 19.23 -7.82 -9.82
C GLY A 68 19.61 -6.92 -8.65
N ALA A 69 20.21 -7.49 -7.61
CA ALA A 69 20.59 -6.73 -6.43
C ALA A 69 21.70 -5.72 -6.78
N THR A 70 21.31 -4.45 -6.93
CA THR A 70 22.22 -3.32 -7.19
C THR A 70 22.15 -2.32 -6.03
N ALA A 71 23.25 -1.60 -5.77
CA ALA A 71 23.34 -0.67 -4.65
C ALA A 71 22.32 0.49 -4.71
N GLY A 72 21.76 0.80 -5.88
CA GLY A 72 20.74 1.84 -6.07
C GLY A 72 19.28 1.35 -6.02
N MET A 73 19.04 0.03 -5.98
CA MET A 73 17.70 -0.55 -6.10
C MET A 73 16.71 -0.02 -5.04
N GLY A 74 17.17 0.16 -3.79
CA GLY A 74 16.33 0.64 -2.70
C GLY A 74 15.75 2.04 -2.96
N HIS A 75 16.55 2.93 -3.56
CA HIS A 75 16.10 4.28 -3.86
C HIS A 75 15.00 4.30 -4.92
N THR A 76 15.20 3.59 -6.03
CA THR A 76 14.19 3.49 -7.10
C THR A 76 12.89 2.89 -6.61
N ILE A 77 12.96 1.83 -5.79
CA ILE A 77 11.76 1.20 -5.19
C ILE A 77 11.07 2.15 -4.22
N PHE A 78 11.82 2.87 -3.39
CA PHE A 78 11.25 3.79 -2.41
C PHE A 78 10.45 4.91 -3.08
N VAL A 79 11.01 5.54 -4.11
CA VAL A 79 10.31 6.60 -4.87
C VAL A 79 9.02 6.05 -5.48
N LYS A 80 9.07 4.83 -6.03
CA LYS A 80 7.89 4.17 -6.60
C LYS A 80 6.80 3.87 -5.57
N ILE A 81 7.17 3.36 -4.40
CA ILE A 81 6.22 3.07 -3.31
C ILE A 81 5.57 4.37 -2.83
N LEU A 82 6.32 5.46 -2.71
CA LEU A 82 5.77 6.76 -2.33
C LEU A 82 4.69 7.22 -3.33
N LEU A 83 4.97 7.10 -4.63
CA LEU A 83 4.00 7.42 -5.69
C LEU A 83 2.73 6.57 -5.58
N VAL A 84 2.87 5.26 -5.35
CA VAL A 84 1.75 4.34 -5.15
C VAL A 84 0.89 4.76 -3.94
N ILE A 85 1.52 5.14 -2.82
CA ILE A 85 0.82 5.55 -1.60
C ILE A 85 0.06 6.86 -1.79
N ILE A 86 0.69 7.84 -2.45
CA ILE A 86 0.05 9.14 -2.75
C ILE A 86 -1.20 8.91 -3.62
N ILE A 87 -1.08 8.07 -4.64
CA ILE A 87 -2.20 7.72 -5.52
C ILE A 87 -3.29 6.93 -4.79
N GLY A 88 -2.92 6.02 -3.90
CA GLY A 88 -3.88 5.26 -3.10
C GLY A 88 -4.68 6.11 -2.12
N GLY A 89 -4.07 7.20 -1.63
CA GLY A 89 -4.61 8.08 -0.61
C GLY A 89 -4.01 7.79 0.76
N MET A 90 -3.43 8.81 1.40
CA MET A 90 -2.80 8.70 2.72
C MET A 90 -3.84 8.25 3.77
N GLY A 91 -3.55 7.15 4.47
CA GLY A 91 -4.45 6.60 5.50
C GLY A 91 -5.55 5.65 4.98
N SER A 92 -5.63 5.36 3.68
CA SER A 92 -6.57 4.39 3.12
C SER A 92 -5.87 3.11 2.68
N MET A 93 -5.87 2.10 3.55
CA MET A 93 -5.33 0.76 3.25
C MET A 93 -5.92 0.14 1.96
N PRO A 94 -7.26 0.13 1.73
CA PRO A 94 -7.82 -0.41 0.48
C PRO A 94 -7.48 0.45 -0.76
N GLY A 95 -7.34 1.77 -0.60
CA GLY A 95 -6.92 2.66 -1.70
C GLY A 95 -5.49 2.40 -2.14
N ALA A 96 -4.56 2.24 -1.19
CA ALA A 96 -3.16 1.88 -1.47
C ALA A 96 -3.03 0.51 -2.16
N LEU A 97 -3.85 -0.47 -1.77
CA LEU A 97 -3.82 -1.80 -2.36
C LEU A 97 -4.31 -1.79 -3.83
N LEU A 98 -5.40 -1.08 -4.10
CA LEU A 98 -5.92 -0.90 -5.47
C LEU A 98 -4.92 -0.14 -6.35
N ALA A 99 -4.31 0.92 -5.82
CA ALA A 99 -3.27 1.66 -6.52
C ALA A 99 -2.08 0.76 -6.87
N ALA A 100 -1.54 0.01 -5.90
CA ALA A 100 -0.41 -0.90 -6.11
C ALA A 100 -0.72 -1.96 -7.17
N PHE A 101 -1.94 -2.52 -7.15
CA PHE A 101 -2.38 -3.52 -8.12
C PHE A 101 -2.49 -2.95 -9.53
N LEU A 102 -3.13 -1.78 -9.69
CA LEU A 102 -3.28 -1.13 -10.99
C LEU A 102 -1.93 -0.73 -11.58
N ILE A 103 -1.07 -0.13 -10.77
CA ILE A 103 0.27 0.31 -11.19
C ILE A 103 1.13 -0.90 -11.58
N GLY A 104 1.11 -1.97 -10.80
CA GLY A 104 1.84 -3.20 -11.13
C GLY A 104 1.32 -3.91 -12.38
N LEU A 105 0.01 -3.80 -12.66
CA LEU A 105 -0.60 -4.33 -13.88
C LEU A 105 -0.13 -3.50 -15.09
N VAL A 106 -0.23 -2.17 -15.01
CA VAL A 106 0.29 -1.26 -16.05
C VAL A 106 1.77 -1.52 -16.30
N GLU A 107 2.56 -1.71 -15.24
CA GLU A 107 3.99 -1.97 -15.37
C GLU A 107 4.28 -3.30 -16.09
N SER A 108 3.54 -4.35 -15.74
CA SER A 108 3.70 -5.68 -16.35
C SER A 108 3.36 -5.67 -17.84
N PHE A 109 2.26 -5.00 -18.22
CA PHE A 109 1.84 -4.89 -19.62
C PHE A 109 2.69 -3.87 -20.40
N GLY A 110 3.10 -2.77 -19.75
CA GLY A 110 3.94 -1.73 -20.32
C GLY A 110 5.37 -2.22 -20.65
N TYR A 111 5.91 -3.13 -19.83
CA TYR A 111 7.19 -3.79 -20.10
C TYR A 111 7.16 -4.57 -21.42
N GLN A 112 6.00 -5.18 -21.74
CA GLN A 112 5.84 -6.02 -22.92
C GLN A 112 5.60 -5.22 -24.22
N LEU A 113 5.05 -4.00 -24.13
CA LEU A 113 4.77 -3.16 -25.30
C LEU A 113 5.86 -2.14 -25.63
N VAL A 114 6.53 -1.55 -24.64
CA VAL A 114 7.39 -0.35 -24.85
C VAL A 114 8.83 -0.53 -24.36
N GLY A 115 9.16 -1.65 -23.69
CA GLY A 115 10.53 -1.96 -23.27
C GLY A 115 11.15 -0.88 -22.38
N ALA A 116 12.25 -0.26 -22.85
CA ALA A 116 13.05 0.70 -22.08
C ALA A 116 12.33 2.02 -21.71
N LEU A 117 11.19 2.35 -22.34
CA LEU A 117 10.41 3.55 -22.02
C LEU A 117 9.34 3.31 -20.94
N ASN A 118 9.32 2.14 -20.30
CA ASN A 118 8.27 1.78 -19.36
C ASN A 118 8.22 2.69 -18.10
N GLU A 119 9.37 3.19 -17.63
CA GLU A 119 9.40 4.16 -16.52
C GLU A 119 8.76 5.50 -16.90
N LEU A 120 8.97 5.96 -18.14
CA LEU A 120 8.35 7.16 -18.71
C LEU A 120 6.84 6.95 -18.92
N ALA A 121 6.43 5.77 -19.38
CA ALA A 121 5.02 5.40 -19.52
C ALA A 121 4.30 5.34 -18.16
N LEU A 122 4.97 4.81 -17.11
CA LEU A 122 4.46 4.82 -15.74
C LEU A 122 4.23 6.25 -15.23
N LEU A 123 5.23 7.13 -15.39
CA LEU A 123 5.11 8.54 -15.02
C LEU A 123 3.98 9.25 -15.77
N CYS A 124 3.85 8.98 -17.06
CA CYS A 124 2.81 9.57 -17.90
C CYS A 124 1.39 9.04 -17.59
N LEU A 125 1.27 7.81 -17.06
CA LEU A 125 0.00 7.26 -16.57
C LEU A 125 -0.34 7.76 -15.15
N MET A 126 0.66 7.98 -14.31
CA MET A 126 0.49 8.54 -12.96
C MET A 126 0.11 10.03 -12.98
N MET A 127 0.65 10.81 -13.92
CA MET A 127 0.37 12.25 -14.08
C MET A 127 -1.14 12.60 -14.14
N PRO A 128 -1.93 12.02 -15.06
CA PRO A 128 -3.36 12.33 -15.16
C PRO A 128 -4.15 11.84 -13.95
N LEU A 129 -3.72 10.76 -13.30
CA LEU A 129 -4.39 10.23 -12.12
C LEU A 129 -4.22 11.15 -10.91
N LEU A 130 -3.02 11.72 -10.72
CA LEU A 130 -2.76 12.74 -9.69
C LEU A 130 -3.54 14.03 -9.97
N PHE A 131 -3.67 14.41 -11.25
CA PHE A 131 -4.39 15.61 -11.67
C PHE A 131 -5.91 15.49 -11.44
N PHE A 132 -6.51 14.33 -11.69
CA PHE A 132 -7.96 14.15 -11.53
C PHE A 132 -8.41 13.91 -10.09
N ARG A 133 -7.56 13.37 -9.20
CA ARG A 133 -7.89 13.15 -7.77
C ARG A 133 -6.67 13.29 -6.84
N PRO A 134 -6.33 14.51 -6.40
CA PRO A 134 -5.17 14.75 -5.53
C PRO A 134 -5.30 14.14 -4.12
N GLY A 135 -6.50 13.69 -3.71
CA GLY A 135 -6.73 12.95 -2.45
C GLY A 135 -6.56 11.43 -2.55
N GLY A 136 -6.19 10.91 -3.72
CA GLY A 136 -6.10 9.48 -4.01
C GLY A 136 -7.45 8.81 -4.32
N ILE A 137 -7.40 7.52 -4.67
CA ILE A 137 -8.58 6.73 -5.12
C ILE A 137 -9.65 6.64 -4.02
N LEU A 138 -9.24 6.52 -2.76
CA LEU A 138 -10.14 6.25 -1.65
C LEU A 138 -9.70 6.92 -0.33
N GLY A 139 -8.97 8.05 -0.42
CA GLY A 139 -8.59 8.85 0.74
C GLY A 139 -9.80 9.54 1.37
N LYS A 140 -9.96 9.42 2.69
CA LYS A 140 -10.98 10.19 3.42
C LYS A 140 -10.51 11.65 3.50
N PRO A 141 -11.38 12.65 3.23
CA PRO A 141 -11.04 14.03 3.48
C PRO A 141 -10.72 14.23 4.97
N LEU A 142 -9.67 14.99 5.25
CA LEU A 142 -9.22 15.35 6.59
C LEU A 142 -10.41 15.89 7.39
N SER A 143 -10.81 15.23 8.48
CA SER A 143 -11.75 15.82 9.43
C SER A 143 -11.01 16.93 10.16
N ILE A 144 -11.25 18.17 9.77
CA ILE A 144 -10.75 19.35 10.45
C ILE A 144 -11.38 19.33 11.85
N PRO A 145 -10.59 19.22 12.94
CA PRO A 145 -11.13 19.39 14.28
C PRO A 145 -11.59 20.84 14.41
N GLU A 146 -12.89 21.02 14.61
CA GLU A 146 -13.49 22.27 15.09
C GLU A 146 -13.29 22.44 16.61
#